data_AF-A0A0F9TJ71-F1
#
_entry.id   AF-A0A0F9TJ71-F1
#
_cell.length_a   1.000
_cell.length_b   1.000
_cell.length_c   1.000
_cell.angle_alpha   90.00
_cell.angle_beta   90.00
_cell.angle_gamma   90.00
#
_symmetry.space_group_name_H-M   'P 1'
#
loop_
_entity.id
_entity.type
_entity.pdbx_description
1 polymer ?
#
loop_
_entity_poly.entity_id
_entity_poly.type
_entity_poly.pdbx_seq_one_letter_code
_entity_poly.pdbx_strand_id
1 'polypeptide(L)'
;MGQAKTLTRTTMFTRKTPGGKFNVVNEALTTGNIFYVDSGQTTTGGTGAGYGREPDQPFTTLTAALAQCTASNGDYIFLMPGHSEAPVATITVDVIGVTIVGLGNGTNRPTFTPAHTAAADTFDITVASVTIKNIYIVAGTNSTGDTVQVNIAAAGHDFTMENCTIEMGDKNLECITVAATAHRGTLKNMKIHGTAANPDTIIVWEGGSDDWTIDGLDGLFTGATDIDGPVIYQNAVLMENLLLRNIRVVPIAAAGVMLDFNSASTGIVDNVLGYTLAATIGELVDAGALMFFDTKFGGAAVVGVQYPSTTIVS
;
A
#
# COMPACT_ATOMS: atom_id res chain seq x y z
N MET A 1 40.02 -19.71 -39.06
CA MET A 1 39.43 -18.48 -38.51
C MET A 1 38.10 -18.87 -37.88
N GLY A 2 38.04 -18.97 -36.55
CA GLY A 2 36.79 -19.25 -35.84
C GLY A 2 35.89 -18.04 -35.95
N GLN A 3 34.71 -18.21 -36.56
CA GLN A 3 33.71 -17.15 -36.58
C GLN A 3 33.32 -16.82 -35.14
N ALA A 4 33.49 -15.55 -34.75
CA ALA A 4 32.96 -15.05 -33.50
C ALA A 4 31.44 -15.20 -33.54
N LYS A 5 30.91 -16.11 -32.73
CA LYS A 5 29.46 -16.27 -32.54
C LYS A 5 28.98 -15.05 -31.77
N THR A 6 28.53 -14.03 -32.49
CA THR A 6 27.81 -12.89 -31.89
C THR A 6 26.57 -13.44 -31.21
N LEU A 7 26.59 -13.51 -29.88
CA LEU A 7 25.41 -13.84 -29.09
C LEU A 7 24.50 -12.61 -29.17
N THR A 8 23.48 -12.65 -30.02
CA THR A 8 22.39 -11.69 -29.98
C THR A 8 21.73 -11.80 -28.61
N ARG A 9 22.04 -10.87 -27.70
CA ARG A 9 21.41 -10.82 -26.37
C ARG A 9 19.97 -10.35 -26.56
N THR A 10 19.03 -11.28 -26.46
CA THR A 10 17.60 -10.97 -26.33
C THR A 10 17.25 -10.81 -24.85
N THR A 11 16.18 -10.09 -24.53
CA THR A 11 15.65 -10.01 -23.15
C THR A 11 15.15 -11.35 -22.61
N MET A 12 14.88 -12.28 -23.53
CA MET A 12 14.49 -13.66 -23.22
C MET A 12 15.73 -14.52 -23.00
N PHE A 13 15.83 -15.13 -21.81
CA PHE A 13 16.87 -16.08 -21.46
C PHE A 13 16.31 -17.50 -21.43
N THR A 14 17.08 -18.45 -21.94
CA THR A 14 16.72 -19.87 -21.95
C THR A 14 17.61 -20.62 -20.97
N ARG A 15 17.00 -21.21 -19.93
CA ARG A 15 17.71 -22.13 -19.01
C ARG A 15 17.11 -23.52 -19.15
N LYS A 16 17.95 -24.52 -19.44
CA LYS A 16 17.58 -25.93 -19.29
C LYS A 16 18.05 -26.40 -17.92
N THR A 17 17.16 -26.43 -16.94
CA THR A 17 17.46 -26.99 -15.62
C THR A 17 17.49 -28.52 -15.73
N PRO A 18 18.56 -29.22 -15.30
CA PRO A 18 18.60 -30.68 -15.32
C PRO A 18 17.41 -31.27 -14.55
N GLY A 19 16.58 -32.09 -15.21
CA GLY A 19 15.37 -32.67 -14.63
C GLY A 19 14.15 -31.72 -14.53
N GLY A 20 14.30 -30.45 -14.91
CA GLY A 20 13.22 -29.45 -14.92
C GLY A 20 12.61 -29.21 -16.31
N LYS A 21 11.48 -28.51 -16.35
CA LYS A 21 10.86 -28.06 -17.60
C LYS A 21 11.73 -27.00 -18.29
N PHE A 22 11.62 -26.91 -19.62
CA PHE A 22 12.30 -25.89 -20.41
C PHE A 22 11.53 -24.58 -20.30
N ASN A 23 12.14 -23.57 -19.69
CA ASN A 23 11.52 -22.27 -19.47
C ASN A 23 12.26 -21.18 -20.25
N VAL A 24 11.48 -20.25 -20.80
CA VAL A 24 11.99 -19.02 -21.41
C VAL A 24 11.40 -17.86 -20.62
N VAL A 25 12.28 -17.09 -19.97
CA VAL A 25 11.88 -16.00 -19.07
C VAL A 25 12.43 -14.67 -19.57
N ASN A 26 11.69 -13.59 -19.30
CA ASN A 26 12.16 -12.24 -19.54
C ASN A 26 13.03 -11.81 -18.35
N GLU A 27 14.35 -11.81 -18.50
CA GLU A 27 15.28 -11.41 -17.42
C GLU A 27 15.26 -9.90 -17.14
N ALA A 28 14.63 -9.09 -18.01
CA ALA A 28 14.41 -7.67 -17.70
C ALA A 28 13.39 -7.47 -16.56
N LEU A 29 12.61 -8.51 -16.22
CA LEU A 29 11.68 -8.48 -15.09
C LEU A 29 12.39 -8.70 -13.77
N THR A 30 13.20 -9.74 -13.68
CA THR A 30 14.03 -10.05 -12.52
C THR A 30 15.12 -11.08 -12.84
N THR A 31 16.22 -11.02 -12.09
CA THR A 31 17.25 -12.08 -12.01
C THR A 31 17.03 -13.05 -10.85
N GLY A 32 16.08 -12.76 -9.96
CA GLY A 32 15.72 -13.56 -8.80
C GLY A 32 14.77 -14.72 -9.10
N ASN A 33 14.19 -15.28 -8.03
CA ASN A 33 13.16 -16.30 -8.13
C ASN A 33 11.84 -15.70 -8.57
N ILE A 34 11.08 -16.46 -9.35
CA ILE A 34 9.68 -16.16 -9.65
C ILE A 34 8.83 -17.23 -8.97
N PHE A 35 7.85 -16.77 -8.20
CA PHE A 35 6.86 -17.58 -7.52
C PHE A 35 5.45 -17.23 -7.99
N TYR A 36 4.57 -18.22 -8.07
CA TYR A 36 3.15 -18.08 -8.39
C TYR A 36 2.32 -18.53 -7.20
N VAL A 37 1.23 -17.81 -6.91
CA VAL A 37 0.32 -18.08 -5.80
C VAL A 37 -1.12 -18.08 -6.29
N ASP A 38 -1.86 -19.14 -6.04
CA ASP A 38 -3.27 -19.29 -6.40
C ASP A 38 -3.98 -20.14 -5.35
N SER A 39 -4.90 -19.53 -4.59
CA SER A 39 -5.66 -20.26 -3.58
C SER A 39 -6.78 -21.10 -4.19
N GLY A 40 -7.13 -20.86 -5.45
CA GLY A 40 -8.08 -21.66 -6.22
C GLY A 40 -7.52 -23.02 -6.66
N GLN A 41 -6.19 -23.20 -6.66
CA GLN A 41 -5.55 -24.46 -7.06
C GLN A 41 -5.49 -25.49 -5.93
N THR A 42 -6.65 -26.07 -5.62
CA THR A 42 -6.79 -27.07 -4.53
C THR A 42 -6.28 -28.46 -4.88
N THR A 43 -5.97 -28.74 -6.15
CA THR A 43 -5.54 -30.08 -6.62
C THR A 43 -4.05 -30.18 -6.89
N THR A 44 -3.46 -29.14 -7.48
CA THR A 44 -2.04 -29.10 -7.84
C THR A 44 -1.25 -28.08 -7.04
N GLY A 45 -1.89 -27.17 -6.31
CA GLY A 45 -1.21 -26.20 -5.44
C GLY A 45 -0.81 -26.80 -4.09
N GLY A 46 0.09 -26.13 -3.39
CA GLY A 46 0.54 -26.53 -2.06
C GLY A 46 1.26 -25.44 -1.29
N THR A 47 1.70 -25.73 -0.07
CA THR A 47 2.41 -24.77 0.81
C THR A 47 3.87 -25.15 1.08
N GLY A 48 4.30 -26.35 0.66
CA GLY A 48 5.63 -26.87 0.93
C GLY A 48 6.68 -26.45 -0.12
N ALA A 49 7.95 -26.69 0.18
CA ALA A 49 9.01 -26.53 -0.80
C ALA A 49 8.73 -27.38 -2.05
N GLY A 50 9.00 -26.81 -3.24
CA GLY A 50 8.76 -27.46 -4.54
C GLY A 50 7.55 -26.94 -5.32
N TYR A 51 6.64 -26.24 -4.65
CA TYR A 51 5.53 -25.53 -5.30
C TYR A 51 5.94 -24.11 -5.74
N GLY A 52 5.04 -23.42 -6.44
CA GLY A 52 5.15 -22.01 -6.80
C GLY A 52 6.11 -21.70 -7.93
N ARG A 53 6.90 -22.65 -8.43
CA ARG A 53 7.87 -22.39 -9.51
C ARG A 53 7.23 -22.26 -10.89
N GLU A 54 5.96 -22.61 -11.00
CA GLU A 54 5.16 -22.55 -12.22
C GLU A 54 3.68 -22.30 -11.87
N PRO A 55 2.92 -21.66 -12.77
CA PRO A 55 1.51 -21.33 -12.50
C PRO A 55 0.60 -22.56 -12.40
N ASP A 56 0.99 -23.70 -13.01
CA ASP A 56 0.23 -24.96 -12.95
C ASP A 56 0.36 -25.67 -11.59
N GLN A 57 1.41 -25.34 -10.82
CA GLN A 57 1.70 -25.88 -9.51
C GLN A 57 2.06 -24.72 -8.55
N PRO A 58 1.11 -23.81 -8.25
CA PRO A 58 1.41 -22.60 -7.49
C PRO A 58 1.46 -22.88 -5.97
N PHE A 59 1.95 -21.90 -5.21
CA PHE A 59 1.67 -21.85 -3.78
C PHE A 59 0.17 -21.57 -3.56
N THR A 60 -0.42 -22.07 -2.48
CA THR A 60 -1.81 -21.75 -2.15
C THR A 60 -1.97 -20.51 -1.26
N THR A 61 -0.88 -20.03 -0.65
CA THR A 61 -0.87 -18.83 0.21
C THR A 61 0.34 -17.94 -0.09
N LEU A 62 0.20 -16.64 0.16
CA LEU A 62 1.30 -15.69 0.03
C LEU A 62 2.42 -16.00 1.04
N THR A 63 2.07 -16.34 2.28
CA THR A 63 3.05 -16.71 3.32
C THR A 63 3.92 -17.90 2.91
N ALA A 64 3.36 -18.89 2.21
CA ALA A 64 4.14 -20.02 1.71
C ALA A 64 5.17 -19.59 0.65
N ALA A 65 4.82 -18.63 -0.21
CA ALA A 65 5.75 -18.08 -1.21
C ALA A 65 6.84 -17.21 -0.58
N LEU A 66 6.49 -16.36 0.39
CA LEU A 66 7.43 -15.52 1.14
C LEU A 66 8.51 -16.37 1.83
N ALA A 67 8.10 -17.49 2.45
CA ALA A 67 9.02 -18.42 3.09
C ALA A 67 10.04 -19.08 2.13
N GLN A 68 9.85 -18.97 0.81
CA GLN A 68 10.80 -19.46 -0.19
C GLN A 68 11.64 -18.35 -0.82
N CYS A 69 11.38 -17.09 -0.47
CA CYS A 69 12.12 -15.96 -1.01
C CYS A 69 13.53 -15.88 -0.41
N THR A 70 14.45 -15.32 -1.19
CA THR A 70 15.83 -15.06 -0.81
C THR A 70 16.04 -13.56 -0.70
N ALA A 71 16.54 -13.11 0.46
CA ALA A 71 16.84 -11.72 0.74
C ALA A 71 17.71 -11.08 -0.36
N SER A 72 17.30 -9.90 -0.84
CA SER A 72 17.99 -9.07 -1.83
C SER A 72 18.26 -9.75 -3.16
N ASN A 73 17.57 -10.86 -3.46
CA ASN A 73 17.72 -11.58 -4.71
C ASN A 73 16.82 -11.01 -5.84
N GLY A 74 15.95 -10.05 -5.51
CA GLY A 74 14.98 -9.47 -6.42
C GLY A 74 13.81 -10.42 -6.71
N ASP A 75 13.38 -11.22 -5.74
CA ASP A 75 12.35 -12.23 -5.95
C ASP A 75 10.99 -11.59 -6.27
N TYR A 76 10.24 -12.22 -7.20
CA TYR A 76 8.90 -11.83 -7.59
C TYR A 76 7.88 -12.88 -7.18
N ILE A 77 6.79 -12.44 -6.56
CA ILE A 77 5.63 -13.25 -6.25
C ILE A 77 4.45 -12.75 -7.08
N PHE A 78 3.94 -13.58 -7.96
CA PHE A 78 2.72 -13.34 -8.73
C PHE A 78 1.53 -13.99 -8.05
N LEU A 79 0.60 -13.16 -7.57
CA LEU A 79 -0.70 -13.62 -7.11
C LEU A 79 -1.61 -13.76 -8.33
N MET A 80 -2.08 -14.98 -8.60
CA MET A 80 -2.85 -15.31 -9.81
C MET A 80 -4.24 -14.65 -9.81
N PRO A 81 -4.85 -14.42 -10.99
CA PRO A 81 -6.17 -13.80 -11.05
C PRO A 81 -7.22 -14.57 -10.25
N GLY A 82 -7.96 -13.87 -9.40
CA GLY A 82 -8.96 -14.46 -8.51
C GLY A 82 -8.38 -15.15 -7.26
N HIS A 83 -7.07 -15.07 -7.01
CA HIS A 83 -6.49 -15.52 -5.74
C HIS A 83 -7.18 -14.79 -4.58
N SER A 84 -7.70 -15.56 -3.62
CA SER A 84 -8.40 -15.06 -2.45
C SER A 84 -7.83 -15.72 -1.19
N GLU A 85 -7.24 -14.92 -0.30
CA GLU A 85 -6.73 -15.40 0.99
C GLU A 85 -7.53 -14.78 2.13
N ALA A 86 -7.85 -15.60 3.14
CA ALA A 86 -8.53 -15.16 4.35
C ALA A 86 -7.61 -15.34 5.57
N PRO A 87 -6.60 -14.47 5.73
CA PRO A 87 -5.58 -14.64 6.75
C PRO A 87 -6.19 -14.53 8.15
N VAL A 88 -5.90 -15.51 9.01
CA VAL A 88 -6.31 -15.53 10.43
C VAL A 88 -5.22 -14.99 11.37
N ALA A 89 -4.08 -14.62 10.81
CA ALA A 89 -2.97 -13.94 11.46
C ALA A 89 -2.36 -12.95 10.48
N THR A 90 -1.54 -12.03 10.97
CA THR A 90 -0.81 -11.07 10.15
C THR A 90 0.06 -11.76 9.09
N ILE A 91 0.00 -11.24 7.86
CA ILE A 91 0.93 -11.62 6.80
C ILE A 91 2.19 -10.76 6.96
N THR A 92 3.22 -11.35 7.55
CA THR A 92 4.52 -10.68 7.69
C THR A 92 5.33 -10.82 6.41
N VAL A 93 5.75 -9.69 5.84
CA VAL A 93 6.74 -9.63 4.76
C VAL A 93 8.09 -9.33 5.40
N ASP A 94 8.93 -10.36 5.51
CA ASP A 94 10.20 -10.37 6.26
C ASP A 94 11.44 -10.66 5.38
N VAL A 95 11.27 -10.64 4.06
CA VAL A 95 12.36 -10.83 3.09
C VAL A 95 12.58 -9.56 2.28
N ILE A 96 13.75 -8.92 2.48
CA ILE A 96 14.15 -7.67 1.81
C ILE A 96 14.20 -7.84 0.29
N GLY A 97 13.74 -6.81 -0.44
CA GLY A 97 13.86 -6.75 -1.90
C GLY A 97 12.87 -7.64 -2.68
N VAL A 98 11.74 -8.02 -2.05
CA VAL A 98 10.68 -8.82 -2.70
C VAL A 98 9.65 -7.91 -3.36
N THR A 99 9.19 -8.31 -4.55
CA THR A 99 8.09 -7.68 -5.27
C THR A 99 6.87 -8.61 -5.35
N ILE A 100 5.75 -8.19 -4.79
CA ILE A 100 4.47 -8.89 -4.80
C ILE A 100 3.55 -8.21 -5.82
N VAL A 101 3.08 -8.95 -6.82
CA VAL A 101 2.27 -8.42 -7.92
C VAL A 101 0.99 -9.24 -8.06
N GLY A 102 -0.14 -8.58 -7.87
CA GLY A 102 -1.43 -9.13 -8.25
C GLY A 102 -1.65 -9.15 -9.76
N LEU A 103 -2.05 -10.29 -10.29
CA LEU A 103 -2.46 -10.46 -11.68
C LEU A 103 -3.98 -10.39 -11.78
N GLY A 104 -4.51 -9.74 -12.82
CA GLY A 104 -5.95 -9.59 -13.02
C GLY A 104 -6.45 -8.16 -12.77
N ASN A 105 -7.74 -7.95 -13.03
CA ASN A 105 -8.37 -6.63 -13.05
C ASN A 105 -9.80 -6.70 -12.50
N GLY A 106 -10.32 -5.59 -11.98
CA GLY A 106 -11.65 -5.52 -11.39
C GLY A 106 -11.79 -6.50 -10.22
N THR A 107 -12.85 -7.32 -10.24
CA THR A 107 -13.12 -8.35 -9.22
C THR A 107 -12.18 -9.55 -9.28
N ASN A 108 -11.40 -9.70 -10.36
CA ASN A 108 -10.40 -10.76 -10.48
C ASN A 108 -9.02 -10.34 -9.93
N ARG A 109 -8.91 -9.14 -9.34
CA ARG A 109 -7.68 -8.78 -8.61
C ARG A 109 -7.53 -9.67 -7.38
N PRO A 110 -6.31 -10.07 -7.02
CA PRO A 110 -6.06 -10.86 -5.82
C PRO A 110 -6.56 -10.12 -4.58
N THR A 111 -7.31 -10.84 -3.76
CA THR A 111 -8.08 -10.29 -2.66
C THR A 111 -7.64 -10.90 -1.33
N PHE A 112 -7.42 -10.04 -0.33
CA PHE A 112 -7.18 -10.44 1.05
C PHE A 112 -8.39 -10.02 1.89
N THR A 113 -9.04 -10.99 2.54
CA THR A 113 -10.20 -10.77 3.42
C THR A 113 -9.82 -11.25 4.82
N PRO A 114 -9.21 -10.40 5.64
CA PRO A 114 -8.69 -10.83 6.93
C PRO A 114 -9.82 -11.32 7.84
N ALA A 115 -9.47 -12.30 8.68
CA ALA A 115 -10.38 -13.01 9.56
C ALA A 115 -9.77 -13.12 10.97
N HIS A 116 -9.17 -12.02 11.46
CA HIS A 116 -8.56 -11.99 12.78
C HIS A 116 -9.63 -11.99 13.88
N THR A 117 -9.37 -12.73 14.95
CA THR A 117 -10.27 -12.79 16.13
C THR A 117 -9.80 -11.89 17.27
N ALA A 118 -8.61 -11.30 17.15
CA ALA A 118 -8.00 -10.39 18.10
C ALA A 118 -7.29 -9.25 17.35
N ALA A 119 -6.92 -8.19 18.07
CA ALA A 119 -6.19 -7.05 17.54
C ALA A 119 -4.95 -7.49 16.73
N ALA A 120 -4.92 -7.17 15.44
CA ALA A 120 -3.83 -7.52 14.53
C ALA A 120 -3.84 -6.66 13.26
N ASP A 121 -2.69 -6.67 12.57
CA ASP A 121 -2.51 -6.01 11.28
C ASP A 121 -2.74 -7.03 10.15
N THR A 122 -3.31 -6.63 9.00
CA THR A 122 -3.41 -7.56 7.84
C THR A 122 -2.03 -7.85 7.26
N PHE A 123 -1.27 -6.81 6.94
CA PHE A 123 0.11 -6.90 6.47
C PHE A 123 1.05 -6.19 7.42
N ASP A 124 2.20 -6.81 7.71
CA ASP A 124 3.31 -6.19 8.44
C ASP A 124 4.59 -6.27 7.60
N ILE A 125 5.07 -5.10 7.17
CA ILE A 125 6.26 -4.94 6.34
C ILE A 125 7.45 -4.67 7.24
N THR A 126 8.23 -5.70 7.52
CA THR A 126 9.28 -5.68 8.56
C THR A 126 10.69 -5.42 8.01
N VAL A 127 10.81 -5.23 6.70
CA VAL A 127 12.08 -5.12 5.98
C VAL A 127 11.99 -4.13 4.82
N ALA A 128 13.14 -3.63 4.38
CA ALA A 128 13.23 -2.61 3.35
C ALA A 128 12.94 -3.13 1.93
N SER A 129 12.78 -2.18 1.00
CA SER A 129 12.72 -2.41 -0.46
C SER A 129 11.67 -3.42 -0.89
N VAL A 130 10.54 -3.47 -0.17
CA VAL A 130 9.39 -4.28 -0.52
C VAL A 130 8.48 -3.50 -1.45
N THR A 131 7.97 -4.17 -2.48
CA THR A 131 7.00 -3.59 -3.41
C THR A 131 5.74 -4.44 -3.46
N ILE A 132 4.56 -3.83 -3.28
CA ILE A 132 3.25 -4.49 -3.39
C ILE A 132 2.42 -3.79 -4.47
N LYS A 133 1.89 -4.57 -5.42
CA LYS A 133 1.16 -4.03 -6.57
C LYS A 133 -0.16 -4.73 -6.84
N ASN A 134 -1.18 -3.95 -7.20
CA ASN A 134 -2.43 -4.44 -7.78
C ASN A 134 -3.16 -5.50 -6.92
N ILE A 135 -3.21 -5.30 -5.61
CA ILE A 135 -4.01 -6.13 -4.69
C ILE A 135 -5.21 -5.37 -4.17
N TYR A 136 -6.17 -6.13 -3.64
CA TYR A 136 -7.36 -5.61 -2.97
C TYR A 136 -7.41 -6.16 -1.54
N ILE A 137 -7.46 -5.27 -0.55
CA ILE A 137 -7.63 -5.63 0.85
C ILE A 137 -9.04 -5.21 1.25
N VAL A 138 -9.83 -6.18 1.71
CA VAL A 138 -11.25 -6.01 2.08
C VAL A 138 -11.35 -5.73 3.58
N ALA A 139 -12.37 -4.99 3.99
CA ALA A 139 -12.69 -4.85 5.41
C ALA A 139 -13.17 -6.22 5.91
N GLY A 140 -12.44 -6.84 6.83
CA GLY A 140 -12.70 -8.22 7.25
C GLY A 140 -14.12 -8.39 7.80
N THR A 141 -15.06 -8.90 7.00
CA THR A 141 -16.47 -9.03 7.43
C THR A 141 -16.67 -10.02 8.58
N ASN A 142 -15.70 -10.92 8.77
CA ASN A 142 -15.64 -11.87 9.86
C ASN A 142 -14.55 -11.54 10.89
N SER A 143 -13.83 -10.43 10.68
CA SER A 143 -12.84 -9.98 11.64
C SER A 143 -13.50 -9.27 12.80
N THR A 144 -12.98 -9.53 13.99
CA THR A 144 -13.33 -8.77 15.20
C THR A 144 -12.16 -7.97 15.74
N GLY A 145 -11.05 -7.88 15.01
CA GLY A 145 -9.81 -7.29 15.51
C GLY A 145 -8.83 -6.72 14.49
N ASP A 146 -9.17 -6.60 13.21
CA ASP A 146 -8.25 -5.98 12.23
C ASP A 146 -8.10 -4.47 12.53
N THR A 147 -7.10 -4.08 13.31
CA THR A 147 -6.89 -2.68 13.71
C THR A 147 -6.20 -1.88 12.61
N VAL A 148 -5.24 -2.50 11.92
CA VAL A 148 -4.47 -1.87 10.83
C VAL A 148 -4.51 -2.73 9.57
N GLN A 149 -4.71 -2.12 8.40
CA GLN A 149 -4.64 -2.88 7.14
C GLN A 149 -3.19 -3.12 6.68
N VAL A 150 -2.33 -2.10 6.69
CA VAL A 150 -0.92 -2.24 6.33
C VAL A 150 -0.04 -1.49 7.31
N ASN A 151 0.79 -2.21 8.03
CA ASN A 151 1.81 -1.65 8.90
C ASN A 151 3.18 -1.69 8.21
N ILE A 152 3.85 -0.55 8.17
CA ILE A 152 5.25 -0.45 7.74
C ILE A 152 6.10 -0.26 9.00
N ALA A 153 6.74 -1.33 9.45
CA ALA A 153 7.58 -1.32 10.64
C ALA A 153 8.87 -0.51 10.42
N ALA A 154 9.62 -0.28 11.50
CA ALA A 154 10.76 0.66 11.52
C ALA A 154 11.84 0.39 10.45
N ALA A 155 12.05 -0.87 10.07
CA ALA A 155 13.01 -1.27 9.04
C ALA A 155 12.42 -1.28 7.61
N GLY A 156 11.14 -0.90 7.43
CA GLY A 156 10.39 -0.88 6.18
C GLY A 156 10.76 0.27 5.23
N HIS A 157 12.04 0.63 5.15
CA HIS A 157 12.51 1.69 4.27
C HIS A 157 12.25 1.36 2.79
N ASP A 158 12.15 2.39 1.94
CA ASP A 158 12.06 2.22 0.48
C ASP A 158 10.86 1.31 0.08
N PHE A 159 9.81 1.28 0.90
CA PHE A 159 8.57 0.56 0.62
C PHE A 159 7.80 1.22 -0.53
N THR A 160 7.20 0.42 -1.40
CA THR A 160 6.29 0.91 -2.45
C THR A 160 5.00 0.12 -2.47
N MET A 161 3.86 0.81 -2.39
CA MET A 161 2.55 0.24 -2.69
C MET A 161 1.91 0.96 -3.87
N GLU A 162 1.56 0.22 -4.93
CA GLU A 162 1.08 0.82 -6.18
C GLU A 162 -0.18 0.15 -6.74
N ASN A 163 -1.15 0.96 -7.16
CA ASN A 163 -2.39 0.51 -7.82
C ASN A 163 -3.24 -0.44 -6.94
N CYS A 164 -3.18 -0.28 -5.62
CA CYS A 164 -3.90 -1.13 -4.68
C CYS A 164 -5.22 -0.47 -4.23
N THR A 165 -6.16 -1.30 -3.80
CA THR A 165 -7.40 -0.85 -3.19
C THR A 165 -7.51 -1.41 -1.78
N ILE A 166 -7.94 -0.59 -0.83
CA ILE A 166 -8.15 -1.01 0.57
C ILE A 166 -9.52 -0.51 1.02
N GLU A 167 -10.26 -1.36 1.72
CA GLU A 167 -11.47 -0.95 2.42
C GLU A 167 -11.22 -0.76 3.91
N MET A 168 -11.93 0.19 4.49
CA MET A 168 -11.92 0.44 5.94
C MET A 168 -13.32 0.20 6.52
N GLY A 169 -13.42 -0.82 7.38
CA GLY A 169 -14.61 -1.11 8.18
C GLY A 169 -14.50 -0.56 9.60
N ASP A 170 -15.44 -0.95 10.46
CA ASP A 170 -15.64 -0.40 11.82
C ASP A 170 -14.64 -0.87 12.88
N LYS A 171 -13.65 -1.65 12.46
CA LYS A 171 -12.54 -2.16 13.29
C LYS A 171 -11.19 -1.68 12.80
N ASN A 172 -11.10 -1.27 11.53
CA ASN A 172 -9.89 -0.79 10.91
C ASN A 172 -9.67 0.65 11.36
N LEU A 173 -9.03 0.84 12.51
CA LEU A 173 -8.70 2.16 13.04
C LEU A 173 -7.79 2.90 12.06
N GLU A 174 -6.70 2.26 11.63
CA GLU A 174 -5.77 2.84 10.67
C GLU A 174 -5.72 2.04 9.36
N CYS A 175 -5.69 2.72 8.21
CA CYS A 175 -5.47 2.01 6.94
C CYS A 175 -3.98 1.68 6.75
N ILE A 176 -3.12 2.68 6.88
CA ILE A 176 -1.68 2.54 6.71
C ILE A 176 -0.97 3.20 7.89
N THR A 177 -0.21 2.43 8.65
CA THR A 177 0.68 2.94 9.69
C THR A 177 2.13 2.88 9.23
N VAL A 178 2.91 3.87 9.64
CA VAL A 178 4.34 3.95 9.37
C VAL A 178 5.07 4.19 10.67
N ALA A 179 5.84 3.21 11.11
CA ALA A 179 6.66 3.32 12.31
C ALA A 179 7.78 4.37 12.14
N ALA A 180 8.30 4.84 13.27
CA ALA A 180 9.48 5.70 13.29
C ALA A 180 10.63 5.09 12.48
N THR A 181 11.40 5.94 11.79
CA THR A 181 12.56 5.61 10.96
C THR A 181 12.26 4.88 9.64
N ALA A 182 11.02 4.54 9.30
CA ALA A 182 10.70 3.88 8.03
C ALA A 182 10.73 4.82 6.80
N HIS A 183 11.91 5.37 6.49
CA HIS A 183 12.14 6.42 5.47
C HIS A 183 11.88 6.00 4.02
N ARG A 184 11.71 7.01 3.15
CA ARG A 184 11.68 6.88 1.67
C ARG A 184 10.57 5.99 1.12
N GLY A 185 9.43 5.93 1.81
CA GLY A 185 8.28 5.18 1.35
C GLY A 185 7.51 5.88 0.21
N THR A 186 6.86 5.09 -0.63
CA THR A 186 6.01 5.58 -1.72
C THR A 186 4.65 4.89 -1.73
N LEU A 187 3.58 5.67 -1.70
CA LEU A 187 2.22 5.22 -1.96
C LEU A 187 1.75 5.84 -3.26
N LYS A 188 1.32 5.01 -4.22
CA LYS A 188 1.00 5.48 -5.56
C LYS A 188 -0.27 4.88 -6.12
N ASN A 189 -1.14 5.72 -6.68
CA ASN A 189 -2.42 5.31 -7.26
C ASN A 189 -3.23 4.41 -6.32
N MET A 190 -3.36 4.84 -5.07
CA MET A 190 -4.09 4.15 -4.02
C MET A 190 -5.57 4.55 -4.07
N LYS A 191 -6.45 3.57 -3.90
CA LYS A 191 -7.88 3.81 -3.69
C LYS A 191 -8.31 3.27 -2.35
N ILE A 192 -8.86 4.13 -1.51
CA ILE A 192 -9.32 3.77 -0.16
C ILE A 192 -10.80 4.12 -0.05
N HIS A 193 -11.61 3.23 0.51
CA HIS A 193 -13.03 3.53 0.72
C HIS A 193 -13.55 2.97 2.04
N GLY A 194 -14.43 3.74 2.68
CA GLY A 194 -15.10 3.32 3.90
C GLY A 194 -16.25 2.35 3.60
N THR A 195 -16.40 1.33 4.43
CA THR A 195 -17.54 0.39 4.42
C THR A 195 -18.38 0.48 5.69
N ALA A 196 -17.81 1.04 6.77
CA ALA A 196 -18.50 1.38 8.01
C ALA A 196 -17.75 2.53 8.71
N ALA A 197 -18.41 3.21 9.66
CA ALA A 197 -17.80 4.26 10.49
C ALA A 197 -16.85 3.67 11.55
N ASN A 198 -16.05 4.51 12.21
CA ASN A 198 -14.96 4.20 13.16
C ASN A 198 -13.53 4.02 12.61
N PRO A 199 -13.26 4.09 11.29
CA PRO A 199 -11.91 4.40 10.83
C PRO A 199 -11.39 5.70 11.45
N ASP A 200 -10.17 5.73 11.98
CA ASP A 200 -9.54 6.93 12.53
C ASP A 200 -8.78 7.71 11.44
N THR A 201 -7.96 7.02 10.65
CA THR A 201 -7.09 7.68 9.66
C THR A 201 -6.77 6.81 8.45
N ILE A 202 -6.49 7.44 7.31
CA ILE A 202 -5.98 6.71 6.14
C ILE A 202 -4.49 6.46 6.31
N ILE A 203 -3.70 7.48 6.65
CA ILE A 203 -2.24 7.37 6.74
C ILE A 203 -1.76 8.07 8.00
N VAL A 204 -1.06 7.32 8.85
CA VAL A 204 -0.42 7.85 10.04
C VAL A 204 1.04 7.44 10.11
N TRP A 205 1.89 8.38 10.50
CA TRP A 205 3.20 8.05 11.03
C TRP A 205 3.15 8.03 12.55
N GLU A 206 3.75 7.00 13.15
CA GLU A 206 3.83 6.84 14.60
C GLU A 206 5.12 7.44 15.19
N GLY A 207 6.00 7.95 14.32
CA GLY A 207 7.19 8.70 14.67
C GLY A 207 7.83 9.37 13.45
N GLY A 208 9.04 9.92 13.62
CA GLY A 208 9.73 10.66 12.55
C GLY A 208 10.15 9.74 11.42
N SER A 209 9.80 10.08 10.18
CA SER A 209 10.05 9.26 9.00
C SER A 209 10.05 10.10 7.71
N ASP A 210 11.23 10.51 7.29
CA ASP A 210 11.41 11.47 6.19
C ASP A 210 11.36 10.83 4.79
N ASP A 211 11.32 11.71 3.78
CA ASP A 211 11.41 11.38 2.35
C ASP A 211 10.21 10.61 1.77
N TRP A 212 9.02 10.74 2.36
CA TRP A 212 7.83 10.04 1.88
C TRP A 212 7.16 10.73 0.68
N THR A 213 6.74 9.91 -0.28
CA THR A 213 5.91 10.34 -1.41
C THR A 213 4.54 9.68 -1.37
N ILE A 214 3.49 10.48 -1.41
CA ILE A 214 2.11 10.04 -1.66
C ILE A 214 1.67 10.69 -2.96
N ASP A 215 1.47 9.88 -4.01
CA ASP A 215 1.10 10.34 -5.34
C ASP A 215 -0.10 9.58 -5.90
N GLY A 216 -1.26 10.23 -5.92
CA GLY A 216 -2.49 9.61 -6.41
C GLY A 216 -3.18 8.81 -5.31
N LEU A 217 -3.80 9.50 -4.35
CA LEU A 217 -4.62 8.87 -3.30
C LEU A 217 -6.08 9.31 -3.49
N ASP A 218 -6.96 8.36 -3.78
CA ASP A 218 -8.40 8.57 -3.86
C ASP A 218 -9.10 7.94 -2.65
N GLY A 219 -9.60 8.78 -1.74
CA GLY A 219 -10.42 8.39 -0.59
C GLY A 219 -11.90 8.67 -0.84
N LEU A 220 -12.73 7.63 -0.87
CA LEU A 220 -14.17 7.75 -1.06
C LEU A 220 -14.92 7.28 0.19
N PHE A 221 -15.46 8.25 0.93
CA PHE A 221 -16.18 8.03 2.17
C PHE A 221 -17.60 8.59 2.05
N THR A 222 -18.45 8.28 3.02
CA THR A 222 -19.81 8.80 3.12
C THR A 222 -20.07 9.12 4.58
N GLY A 223 -21.12 9.88 4.89
CA GLY A 223 -21.46 10.15 6.29
C GLY A 223 -21.87 8.91 7.11
N ALA A 224 -21.99 7.73 6.49
CA ALA A 224 -22.23 6.46 7.18
C ALA A 224 -20.97 5.58 7.31
N THR A 225 -19.89 5.94 6.63
CA THR A 225 -18.68 5.11 6.48
C THR A 225 -17.44 5.93 6.74
N ASP A 226 -17.47 6.79 7.74
CA ASP A 226 -16.60 7.96 7.85
C ASP A 226 -15.21 7.69 8.44
N ILE A 227 -14.34 8.70 8.37
CA ILE A 227 -13.12 8.76 9.18
C ILE A 227 -13.29 9.74 10.35
N ASP A 228 -12.85 9.35 11.54
CA ASP A 228 -13.04 10.10 12.79
C ASP A 228 -11.85 11.03 13.12
N GLY A 229 -10.70 10.83 12.48
CA GLY A 229 -9.48 11.62 12.65
C GLY A 229 -8.95 12.22 11.34
N PRO A 230 -7.69 12.70 11.32
CA PRO A 230 -7.10 13.29 10.12
C PRO A 230 -6.93 12.25 9.01
N VAL A 231 -7.10 12.64 7.74
CA VAL A 231 -6.82 11.74 6.59
C VAL A 231 -5.35 11.34 6.58
N ILE A 232 -4.45 12.31 6.74
CA ILE A 232 -3.00 12.11 6.78
C ILE A 232 -2.44 12.83 8.00
N TYR A 233 -1.77 12.07 8.88
CA TYR A 233 -1.46 12.51 10.24
C TYR A 233 0.01 12.27 10.65
N GLN A 234 0.68 13.34 11.11
CA GLN A 234 1.85 13.30 11.98
C GLN A 234 2.16 14.68 12.61
N ASN A 235 1.51 15.00 13.73
CA ASN A 235 1.70 16.31 14.39
C ASN A 235 2.69 16.31 15.57
N ALA A 236 3.04 15.13 16.09
CA ALA A 236 3.83 15.01 17.30
C ALA A 236 5.33 15.21 17.05
N VAL A 237 5.79 14.89 15.84
CA VAL A 237 7.21 14.91 15.48
C VAL A 237 7.45 15.50 14.10
N LEU A 238 8.66 16.03 13.92
CA LEU A 238 9.12 16.60 12.66
C LEU A 238 9.17 15.53 11.56
N MET A 239 8.68 15.88 10.37
CA MET A 239 8.81 15.13 9.12
C MET A 239 9.44 16.02 8.06
N GLU A 240 10.46 15.52 7.37
CA GLU A 240 11.18 16.28 6.35
C GLU A 240 11.00 15.68 4.95
N ASN A 241 11.08 16.55 3.94
CA ASN A 241 11.06 16.19 2.53
C ASN A 241 9.83 15.36 2.12
N LEU A 242 8.64 15.74 2.62
CA LEU A 242 7.38 15.14 2.20
C LEU A 242 6.98 15.60 0.80
N LEU A 243 6.43 14.69 0.00
CA LEU A 243 5.74 15.02 -1.25
C LEU A 243 4.34 14.42 -1.24
N LEU A 244 3.34 15.27 -1.01
CA LEU A 244 1.93 14.90 -1.02
C LEU A 244 1.30 15.48 -2.29
N ARG A 245 0.88 14.61 -3.22
CA ARG A 245 0.37 15.08 -4.50
C ARG A 245 -0.76 14.25 -5.08
N ASN A 246 -1.60 14.89 -5.88
CA ASN A 246 -2.71 14.23 -6.58
C ASN A 246 -3.64 13.48 -5.61
N ILE A 247 -3.99 14.11 -4.48
CA ILE A 247 -4.80 13.49 -3.42
C ILE A 247 -6.22 14.02 -3.51
N ARG A 248 -7.23 13.15 -3.44
CA ARG A 248 -8.65 13.49 -3.46
C ARG A 248 -9.38 12.67 -2.41
N VAL A 249 -9.90 13.31 -1.35
CA VAL A 249 -10.68 12.61 -0.32
C VAL A 249 -12.00 13.31 -0.07
N VAL A 250 -13.11 12.59 -0.27
CA VAL A 250 -14.48 13.13 -0.25
C VAL A 250 -15.55 12.10 0.11
N PRO A 251 -16.73 12.57 0.55
CA PRO A 251 -16.87 13.45 1.71
C PRO A 251 -16.42 12.77 3.00
N ILE A 252 -15.82 13.54 3.89
CA ILE A 252 -15.63 13.22 5.30
C ILE A 252 -16.77 13.91 6.07
N ALA A 253 -17.43 13.30 7.04
CA ALA A 253 -18.59 13.88 7.73
C ALA A 253 -18.56 13.74 9.26
N ALA A 254 -17.57 13.05 9.83
CA ALA A 254 -17.12 13.17 11.21
C ALA A 254 -16.01 14.22 11.30
N ALA A 255 -15.37 14.39 12.47
CA ALA A 255 -14.45 15.50 12.81
C ALA A 255 -13.12 15.50 12.02
N GLY A 256 -13.13 15.07 10.76
CA GLY A 256 -11.94 14.82 9.98
C GLY A 256 -11.23 16.08 9.52
N VAL A 257 -9.98 16.16 9.94
CA VAL A 257 -8.94 17.02 9.39
C VAL A 257 -8.43 16.38 8.09
N MET A 258 -8.05 17.16 7.08
CA MET A 258 -7.43 16.57 5.89
C MET A 258 -5.95 16.28 6.17
N LEU A 259 -5.19 17.29 6.55
CA LEU A 259 -3.75 17.20 6.76
C LEU A 259 -3.43 17.76 8.14
N ASP A 260 -2.76 16.97 8.98
CA ASP A 260 -2.36 17.40 10.32
C ASP A 260 -0.88 17.03 10.54
N PHE A 261 -0.02 18.05 10.48
CA PHE A 261 1.43 17.89 10.54
C PHE A 261 2.07 18.81 11.57
N ASN A 262 3.22 18.36 12.08
CA ASN A 262 4.00 19.14 13.04
C ASN A 262 4.40 20.49 12.44
N SER A 263 4.39 21.55 13.27
CA SER A 263 4.70 22.91 12.84
C SER A 263 6.03 23.09 12.09
N ALA A 264 7.01 22.22 12.32
CA ALA A 264 8.32 22.26 11.68
C ALA A 264 8.43 21.36 10.44
N SER A 265 7.42 20.54 10.13
CA SER A 265 7.46 19.58 9.02
C SER A 265 7.55 20.28 7.67
N THR A 266 8.42 19.77 6.80
CA THR A 266 8.76 20.37 5.51
C THR A 266 8.43 19.45 4.34
N GLY A 267 8.09 20.05 3.20
CA GLY A 267 7.65 19.30 2.03
C GLY A 267 6.75 20.12 1.11
N ILE A 268 6.19 19.43 0.13
CA ILE A 268 5.33 19.98 -0.91
C ILE A 268 3.98 19.26 -0.88
N VAL A 269 2.91 20.05 -0.89
CA VAL A 269 1.53 19.63 -1.09
C VAL A 269 1.05 20.20 -2.42
N ASP A 270 0.72 19.34 -3.39
CA ASP A 270 0.40 19.75 -4.77
C ASP A 270 -0.85 19.04 -5.30
N ASN A 271 -1.77 19.77 -5.92
CA ASN A 271 -3.00 19.20 -6.50
C ASN A 271 -3.77 18.30 -5.50
N VAL A 272 -4.08 18.85 -4.33
CA VAL A 272 -4.83 18.17 -3.28
C VAL A 272 -6.25 18.72 -3.17
N LEU A 273 -7.23 17.82 -3.07
CA LEU A 273 -8.63 18.11 -2.84
C LEU A 273 -9.13 17.36 -1.60
N GLY A 274 -9.65 18.10 -0.63
CA GLY A 274 -10.30 17.54 0.56
C GLY A 274 -11.68 18.16 0.77
N TYR A 275 -12.67 17.35 1.15
CA TYR A 275 -13.99 17.85 1.50
C TYR A 275 -14.50 17.20 2.77
N THR A 276 -14.88 18.03 3.75
CA THR A 276 -15.60 17.60 4.95
C THR A 276 -16.93 18.33 5.14
N LEU A 277 -17.91 17.65 5.73
CA LEU A 277 -19.18 18.18 6.18
C LEU A 277 -19.13 18.65 7.65
N ALA A 278 -18.11 18.27 8.41
CA ALA A 278 -18.09 18.46 9.87
C ALA A 278 -17.20 19.61 10.35
N ALA A 279 -16.29 20.11 9.52
CA ALA A 279 -15.32 21.13 9.89
C ALA A 279 -15.28 22.27 8.87
N THR A 280 -14.82 23.44 9.29
CA THR A 280 -14.57 24.59 8.43
C THR A 280 -13.21 24.48 7.76
N ILE A 281 -13.01 25.16 6.62
CA ILE A 281 -11.74 25.11 5.85
C ILE A 281 -10.49 25.37 6.71
N GLY A 282 -10.57 26.25 7.71
CA GLY A 282 -9.45 26.55 8.60
C GLY A 282 -9.07 25.42 9.56
N GLU A 283 -9.97 24.47 9.80
CA GLU A 283 -9.78 23.32 10.68
C GLU A 283 -9.34 22.07 9.90
N LEU A 284 -9.47 22.04 8.56
CA LEU A 284 -9.06 20.88 7.75
C LEU A 284 -7.53 20.76 7.61
N VAL A 285 -6.77 21.80 7.94
CA VAL A 285 -5.35 21.83 7.64
C VAL A 285 -4.59 22.40 8.82
N ASP A 286 -3.84 21.55 9.51
CA ASP A 286 -2.67 21.94 10.29
C ASP A 286 -1.42 21.63 9.45
N ALA A 287 -0.97 22.66 8.75
CA ALA A 287 -0.05 22.55 7.61
C ALA A 287 1.43 22.40 8.00
N GLY A 288 1.79 22.73 9.24
CA GLY A 288 3.17 23.04 9.60
C GLY A 288 3.89 23.96 8.62
N ALA A 289 5.12 23.60 8.23
CA ALA A 289 5.95 24.38 7.29
C ALA A 289 5.89 23.86 5.84
N LEU A 290 4.83 23.13 5.48
CA LEU A 290 4.63 22.60 4.14
C LEU A 290 4.30 23.70 3.12
N MET A 291 4.80 23.55 1.89
CA MET A 291 4.48 24.44 0.77
C MET A 291 3.30 23.90 -0.04
N PHE A 292 2.28 24.74 -0.28
CA PHE A 292 1.04 24.34 -0.97
C PHE A 292 0.96 24.91 -2.38
N PHE A 293 0.54 24.06 -3.32
CA PHE A 293 0.27 24.37 -4.73
C PHE A 293 -1.05 23.73 -5.15
N ASP A 294 -1.83 24.43 -5.97
CA ASP A 294 -3.07 23.92 -6.59
C ASP A 294 -3.99 23.13 -5.66
N THR A 295 -4.07 23.55 -4.39
CA THR A 295 -4.79 22.82 -3.34
C THR A 295 -6.14 23.47 -3.07
N LYS A 296 -7.20 22.66 -2.96
CA LYS A 296 -8.57 23.12 -2.72
C LYS A 296 -9.25 22.34 -1.62
N PHE A 297 -9.85 23.05 -0.68
CA PHE A 297 -10.60 22.46 0.40
C PHE A 297 -12.06 22.89 0.39
N GLY A 298 -12.93 22.01 0.86
CA GLY A 298 -14.30 22.32 1.21
C GLY A 298 -14.60 21.89 2.64
N GLY A 299 -15.31 22.73 3.37
CA GLY A 299 -15.80 22.45 4.70
C GLY A 299 -17.32 22.57 4.78
N ALA A 300 -17.83 22.56 6.01
CA ALA A 300 -19.22 22.87 6.30
C ALA A 300 -19.62 24.21 5.63
N ALA A 301 -20.61 24.14 4.74
CA ALA A 301 -21.19 25.26 3.98
C ALA A 301 -20.36 25.92 2.85
N VAL A 302 -19.07 25.61 2.66
CA VAL A 302 -18.24 26.22 1.60
C VAL A 302 -17.39 25.16 0.90
N VAL A 303 -17.42 25.11 -0.43
CA VAL A 303 -16.70 24.10 -1.22
C VAL A 303 -15.72 24.71 -2.23
N GLY A 304 -14.61 24.02 -2.46
CA GLY A 304 -13.69 24.32 -3.56
C GLY A 304 -12.83 25.58 -3.37
N VAL A 305 -12.57 25.97 -2.12
CA VAL A 305 -11.76 27.15 -1.80
C VAL A 305 -10.28 26.84 -1.98
N GLN A 306 -9.58 27.74 -2.67
CA GLN A 306 -8.13 27.66 -2.84
C GLN A 306 -7.41 27.83 -1.49
N TYR A 307 -6.46 26.95 -1.21
CA TYR A 307 -5.59 27.00 -0.03
C TYR A 307 -4.10 27.12 -0.42
N PRO A 308 -3.32 27.94 0.27
CA PRO A 308 -3.75 28.96 1.24
C PRO A 308 -4.54 30.07 0.54
N SER A 309 -5.60 30.57 1.18
CA SER A 309 -6.31 31.75 0.65
C SER A 309 -5.48 33.00 0.94
N THR A 310 -5.57 34.03 0.09
CA THR A 310 -4.81 35.29 0.19
C THR A 310 -5.13 36.16 1.43
N THR A 311 -5.76 35.58 2.46
CA THR A 311 -6.10 36.23 3.74
C THR A 311 -5.06 35.97 4.84
N ILE A 312 -3.98 35.21 4.57
CA ILE A 312 -2.92 34.97 5.56
C ILE A 312 -1.63 35.65 5.12
N VAL A 313 -1.53 36.96 5.41
CA VAL A 313 -0.27 37.69 5.49
C VAL A 313 -0.36 38.73 6.62
N SER A 314 -0.10 38.30 7.85
CA SER A 314 0.60 39.08 8.89
C SER A 314 0.91 38.20 10.08
#